data_AF-A0A0N4ZBE9-F1
#
_entry.id   AF-A0A0N4ZBE9-F1
#
_cell.length_a   1.000
_cell.length_b   1.000
_cell.length_c   1.000
_cell.angle_alpha   90.00
_cell.angle_beta   90.00
_cell.angle_gamma   90.00
#
_symmetry.space_group_name_H-M   'P 1'
#
loop_
_entity.id
_entity.type
_entity.pdbx_description
1 polymer ?
#
loop_
_entity_poly.entity_id
_entity_poly.type
_entity_poly.pdbx_seq_one_letter_code
_entity_poly.pdbx_strand_id
1 'polypeptide(L)'
;MLPKLLKDGLNRNLSIIPDITKNTNIFQLKDMNNALKHDKRVGHPYRSRAPAIHKKPRTSFTKDQILSLEIKFNEQKYLASTERSILAEELNMSESQVKTWFQNRRTKWRRQEAEEREYENRNIKNLSQNASLFN
;
A
#
# COMPACT_ATOMS: atom_id res chain seq x y z
N MET A 1 32.74 -31.86 20.57
CA MET A 1 33.34 -30.84 19.67
C MET A 1 32.43 -30.64 18.47
N LEU A 2 31.88 -29.44 18.30
CA LEU A 2 31.42 -28.87 17.01
C LEU A 2 32.53 -27.91 16.53
N PRO A 3 32.61 -27.40 15.27
CA PRO A 3 31.73 -27.49 14.07
C PRO A 3 32.55 -27.70 12.74
N LYS A 4 32.00 -27.78 11.51
CA LYS A 4 31.63 -26.64 10.62
C LYS A 4 31.15 -27.10 9.23
N LEU A 5 30.07 -26.45 8.77
CA LEU A 5 29.82 -25.87 7.42
C LEU A 5 29.81 -26.76 6.16
N LEU A 6 28.67 -26.77 5.45
CA LEU A 6 28.62 -26.29 4.06
C LEU A 6 27.21 -25.77 3.72
N LYS A 7 27.18 -24.63 3.03
CA LYS A 7 25.97 -23.98 2.52
C LYS A 7 25.60 -24.53 1.14
N ASP A 8 24.38 -24.18 0.77
CA ASP A 8 23.86 -24.01 -0.60
C ASP A 8 23.13 -25.19 -1.26
N GLY A 9 21.95 -24.86 -1.78
CA GLY A 9 21.57 -25.33 -3.12
C GLY A 9 20.33 -26.21 -3.22
N LEU A 10 19.17 -25.56 -3.28
CA LEU A 10 18.05 -25.88 -4.18
C LEU A 10 17.33 -27.23 -4.04
N ASN A 11 16.11 -27.10 -3.49
CA ASN A 11 14.85 -27.41 -4.17
C ASN A 11 14.60 -28.88 -4.55
N ARG A 12 13.52 -29.45 -4.00
CA ARG A 12 12.56 -30.34 -4.66
C ARG A 12 11.70 -31.04 -3.60
N ASN A 13 10.46 -30.58 -3.42
CA ASN A 13 9.28 -31.43 -3.24
C ASN A 13 8.01 -30.56 -3.27
N LEU A 14 7.71 -30.03 -4.47
CA LEU A 14 6.34 -29.63 -4.86
C LEU A 14 5.59 -30.91 -5.26
N SER A 15 4.94 -31.58 -4.32
CA SER A 15 4.04 -32.70 -4.66
C SER A 15 2.99 -32.97 -3.60
N ILE A 16 2.37 -31.92 -3.03
CA ILE A 16 1.01 -31.98 -2.46
C ILE A 16 0.34 -30.62 -2.69
N ILE A 17 -0.11 -30.36 -3.92
CA ILE A 17 -1.15 -29.35 -4.18
C ILE A 17 -2.35 -30.12 -4.72
N PRO A 18 -3.52 -30.10 -4.05
CA PRO A 18 -4.71 -30.71 -4.61
C PRO A 18 -5.11 -29.98 -5.90
N ASP A 19 -5.29 -30.75 -6.97
CA ASP A 19 -5.61 -30.29 -8.31
C ASP A 19 -7.08 -29.81 -8.38
N ILE A 20 -7.29 -28.49 -8.37
CA ILE A 20 -8.60 -27.84 -8.20
C ILE A 20 -9.39 -27.75 -9.53
N THR A 21 -8.92 -28.38 -10.61
CA THR A 21 -9.48 -28.16 -11.95
C THR A 21 -10.54 -29.17 -12.41
N LYS A 22 -11.09 -30.02 -11.54
CA LYS A 22 -12.07 -31.05 -11.95
C LYS A 22 -13.54 -30.82 -11.58
N ASN A 23 -13.93 -29.68 -11.01
CA ASN A 23 -15.36 -29.39 -10.89
C ASN A 23 -15.67 -27.91 -10.71
N THR A 24 -15.86 -27.20 -11.82
CA THR A 24 -16.55 -25.91 -11.79
C THR A 24 -17.40 -25.79 -13.04
N ASN A 25 -18.72 -25.88 -12.84
CA ASN A 25 -19.72 -25.46 -13.80
C ASN A 25 -19.36 -24.05 -14.31
N ILE A 26 -19.04 -23.93 -15.60
CA ILE A 26 -18.63 -22.68 -16.25
C ILE A 26 -19.70 -21.57 -16.13
N PHE A 27 -20.93 -21.90 -15.74
CA PHE A 27 -21.98 -20.94 -15.43
C PHE A 27 -21.78 -20.12 -14.14
N GLN A 28 -20.89 -20.52 -13.22
CA GLN A 28 -20.66 -19.81 -11.95
C GLN A 28 -19.48 -18.82 -11.94
N LEU A 29 -18.60 -18.87 -12.94
CA LEU A 29 -17.41 -17.99 -12.99
C LEU A 29 -17.73 -16.56 -13.45
N LYS A 30 -18.91 -16.30 -14.02
CA LYS A 30 -19.30 -14.94 -14.44
C LYS A 30 -19.75 -14.06 -13.27
N ASP A 31 -20.26 -14.65 -12.18
CA ASP A 31 -20.79 -13.90 -11.03
C ASP A 31 -19.71 -13.50 -10.02
N MET A 32 -18.57 -14.19 -9.97
CA MET A 32 -17.46 -13.83 -9.08
C MET A 32 -16.62 -12.65 -9.57
N ASN A 33 -16.64 -12.33 -10.87
CA ASN A 33 -15.93 -11.17 -11.40
C ASN A 33 -16.54 -9.83 -10.92
N ASN A 34 -17.80 -9.84 -10.46
CA ASN A 34 -18.41 -8.67 -9.80
C ASN A 34 -18.05 -8.57 -8.30
N ALA A 35 -17.66 -9.67 -7.64
CA ALA A 35 -17.34 -9.72 -6.21
C ALA A 35 -15.95 -9.15 -5.87
N LEU A 36 -15.10 -8.92 -6.87
CA LEU A 36 -13.82 -8.21 -6.73
C LEU A 36 -13.96 -6.69 -6.90
N LYS A 37 -15.18 -6.16 -7.02
CA LYS A 37 -15.42 -4.71 -6.88
C LYS A 37 -15.27 -4.36 -5.41
N HIS A 38 -14.01 -4.13 -5.01
CA HIS A 38 -13.57 -3.71 -3.69
C HIS A 38 -14.72 -3.36 -2.74
N ASP A 39 -15.14 -4.34 -1.94
CA ASP A 39 -15.82 -4.04 -0.70
C ASP A 39 -14.82 -3.17 0.08
N LYS A 40 -15.02 -1.85 0.00
CA LYS A 40 -14.23 -0.88 0.73
C LYS A 40 -14.36 -1.35 2.16
N ARG A 41 -13.33 -1.96 2.75
CA ARG A 41 -13.35 -2.37 4.16
C ARG A 41 -13.80 -1.15 4.95
N VAL A 42 -15.09 -1.06 5.26
CA VAL A 42 -15.69 0.12 5.87
C VAL A 42 -15.20 0.04 7.30
N GLY A 43 -14.07 0.70 7.55
CA GLY A 43 -13.47 0.74 8.85
C GLY A 43 -14.51 1.19 9.87
N HIS A 44 -14.37 0.70 11.10
CA HIS A 44 -15.27 1.04 12.18
C HIS A 44 -15.46 2.57 12.30
N PRO A 45 -16.71 3.07 12.36
CA PRO A 45 -16.99 4.49 12.29
C PRO A 45 -16.33 5.22 13.46
N TYR A 46 -15.84 6.44 13.18
CA TYR A 46 -15.07 7.23 14.15
C TYR A 46 -15.82 7.43 15.48
N ARG A 47 -17.16 7.58 15.43
CA ARG A 47 -18.04 7.76 16.61
C ARG A 47 -17.99 6.60 17.61
N SER A 48 -17.60 5.42 17.16
CA SER A 48 -17.59 4.21 17.97
C SER A 48 -16.20 3.91 18.55
N ARG A 49 -15.20 4.77 18.26
CA ARG A 49 -13.88 4.70 18.89
C ARG A 49 -13.93 5.43 20.22
N ALA A 50 -13.40 4.79 21.27
CA ALA A 50 -13.18 5.46 22.54
C ALA A 50 -12.31 6.72 22.33
N PRO A 51 -12.62 7.84 23.01
CA PRO A 51 -11.81 9.05 22.94
C PRO A 51 -10.36 8.74 23.35
N ALA A 52 -9.38 9.21 22.57
CA ALA A 52 -7.98 9.07 22.95
C ALA A 52 -7.70 9.92 24.21
N ILE A 53 -7.50 9.25 25.35
CA ILE A 53 -7.40 9.87 26.68
C ILE A 53 -6.11 10.71 26.83
N HIS A 54 -5.04 10.38 26.08
CA HIS A 54 -3.78 11.14 26.09
C HIS A 54 -3.24 11.33 24.66
N LYS A 55 -3.53 12.48 24.05
CA LYS A 55 -2.95 12.85 22.76
C LYS A 55 -1.56 13.45 23.01
N LYS A 56 -0.52 12.81 22.46
CA LYS A 56 0.83 13.41 22.42
C LYS A 56 0.76 14.78 21.72
N PRO A 57 1.52 15.80 22.18
CA PRO A 57 1.57 17.09 21.52
C PRO A 57 1.99 16.93 20.05
N ARG A 58 1.41 17.75 19.18
CA ARG A 58 1.76 17.71 17.74
C ARG A 58 3.16 18.30 17.58
N THR A 59 4.04 17.53 16.98
CA THR A 59 5.39 17.97 16.59
C THR A 59 5.41 18.26 15.09
N SER A 60 5.95 19.41 14.69
CA SER A 60 6.26 19.68 13.27
C SER A 60 7.66 19.19 12.95
N PHE A 61 7.84 18.55 11.79
CA PHE A 61 9.17 18.20 11.28
C PHE A 61 9.82 19.43 10.64
N THR A 62 11.14 19.48 10.67
CA THR A 62 11.91 20.53 9.96
C THR A 62 11.83 20.32 8.44
N LYS A 63 12.17 21.35 7.66
CA LYS A 63 12.19 21.24 6.20
C LYS A 63 13.16 20.17 5.73
N ASP A 64 14.35 20.09 6.35
CA ASP A 64 15.38 19.13 5.98
C ASP A 64 14.95 17.69 6.30
N GLN A 65 14.30 17.48 7.45
CA GLN A 65 13.70 16.18 7.77
C GLN A 65 12.66 15.76 6.74
N ILE A 66 11.77 16.67 6.33
CA ILE A 66 10.76 16.39 5.30
C ILE A 66 11.42 16.06 3.96
N LEU A 67 12.45 16.81 3.57
CA LEU A 67 13.17 16.60 2.31
C LEU A 67 13.81 15.21 2.26
N SER A 68 14.56 14.82 3.30
CA SER A 68 15.18 13.50 3.37
C SER A 68 14.16 12.37 3.37
N LEU A 69 13.02 12.55 4.06
CA LEU A 69 11.92 11.58 4.05
C LEU A 69 11.29 11.43 2.64
N GLU A 70 11.10 12.53 1.91
CA GLU A 70 10.57 12.50 0.54
C GLU A 70 11.57 11.87 -0.45
N ILE A 71 12.85 12.18 -0.34
CA ILE A 71 13.91 11.55 -1.13
C ILE A 71 13.87 10.03 -0.92
N LYS A 72 13.88 9.59 0.34
CA LYS A 72 13.85 8.16 0.65
C LYS A 72 12.55 7.49 0.19
N PHE A 73 11.43 8.19 0.31
CA PHE A 73 10.14 7.70 -0.18
C PHE A 73 10.13 7.54 -1.70
N ASN A 74 10.77 8.44 -2.43
CA ASN A 74 10.87 8.36 -3.88
C ASN A 74 11.62 7.09 -4.32
N GLU A 75 12.71 6.75 -3.63
CA GLU A 75 13.44 5.50 -3.81
C GLU A 75 12.59 4.28 -3.43
N GLN A 76 11.94 4.32 -2.26
CA GLN A 76 11.31 3.13 -1.68
C GLN A 76 10.04 3.48 -0.88
N LYS A 77 8.90 2.95 -1.32
CA LYS A 77 7.58 3.28 -0.74
C LYS A 77 7.30 2.59 0.60
N TYR A 78 8.06 1.55 0.93
CA TYR A 78 7.91 0.73 2.14
C TYR A 78 9.28 0.39 2.73
N LEU A 79 9.53 0.79 3.97
CA LEU A 79 10.78 0.46 4.67
C LEU A 79 10.65 -0.80 5.53
N ALA A 80 11.66 -1.65 5.46
CA ALA A 80 11.89 -2.72 6.42
C ALA A 80 12.22 -2.16 7.82
N SER A 81 12.24 -3.02 8.84
CA SER A 81 12.50 -2.57 10.22
C SER A 81 13.88 -1.94 10.37
N THR A 82 14.92 -2.58 9.82
CA THR A 82 16.30 -2.12 9.90
C THR A 82 16.50 -0.77 9.22
N GLU A 83 15.99 -0.61 7.99
CA GLU A 83 16.08 0.65 7.24
C GLU A 83 15.37 1.80 7.96
N ARG A 84 14.27 1.49 8.66
CA ARG A 84 13.54 2.47 9.47
C ARG A 84 14.35 2.92 10.69
N SER A 85 15.05 2.00 11.36
CA SER A 85 15.93 2.34 12.50
C SER A 85 17.02 3.31 12.05
N ILE A 86 17.71 2.98 10.96
CA ILE A 86 18.80 3.79 10.40
C ILE A 86 18.30 5.20 10.06
N LEU A 87 17.19 5.30 9.32
CA LEU A 87 16.63 6.61 8.94
C LEU A 87 16.14 7.42 10.15
N ALA A 88 15.64 6.75 11.19
CA ALA A 88 15.19 7.40 12.41
C ALA A 88 16.38 8.02 13.17
N GLU A 89 17.49 7.29 13.26
CA GLU A 89 18.74 7.78 13.85
C GLU A 89 19.31 8.96 13.05
N GLU A 90 19.41 8.86 11.73
CA GLU A 90 19.92 9.91 10.84
C GLU A 90 19.13 11.23 10.96
N LEU A 91 17.81 11.15 11.10
CA LEU A 91 16.93 12.33 11.17
C LEU A 91 16.64 12.80 12.60
N ASN A 92 17.22 12.13 13.60
CA ASN A 92 16.98 12.36 15.02
C ASN A 92 15.48 12.31 15.36
N MET A 93 14.80 11.27 14.87
CA MET A 93 13.38 10.97 15.03
C MET A 93 13.20 9.59 15.67
N SER A 94 12.01 9.30 16.20
CA SER A 94 11.67 7.92 16.60
C SER A 94 11.25 7.07 15.40
N GLU A 95 11.52 5.77 15.44
CA GLU A 95 11.00 4.81 14.43
C GLU A 95 9.49 4.91 14.24
N SER A 96 8.74 5.20 15.31
CA SER A 96 7.29 5.39 15.26
C SER A 96 6.90 6.61 14.44
N GLN A 97 7.66 7.71 14.50
CA GLN A 97 7.42 8.90 13.69
C GLN A 97 7.71 8.62 12.22
N VAL A 98 8.84 7.96 11.90
CA VAL A 98 9.16 7.54 10.53
C VAL A 98 8.09 6.60 9.99
N LYS A 99 7.67 5.58 10.76
CA LYS A 99 6.58 4.67 10.40
C LYS A 99 5.28 5.43 10.07
N THR A 100 4.90 6.37 10.93
CA THR A 100 3.67 7.16 10.78
C THR A 100 3.76 8.07 9.56
N TRP A 101 4.91 8.71 9.34
CA TRP A 101 5.14 9.55 8.18
C TRP A 101 5.02 8.75 6.88
N PHE A 102 5.68 7.59 6.77
CA PHE A 102 5.59 6.71 5.60
C PHE A 102 4.15 6.21 5.36
N GLN A 103 3.41 5.89 6.43
CA GLN A 103 2.00 5.50 6.31
C GLN A 103 1.12 6.64 5.78
N ASN A 104 1.30 7.86 6.30
CA ASN A 104 0.59 9.04 5.83
C ASN A 104 0.96 9.37 4.40
N ARG A 105 2.25 9.28 4.07
CA ARG A 105 2.77 9.57 2.73
C ARG A 105 2.22 8.60 1.68
N ARG A 106 2.15 7.31 1.97
CA ARG A 106 1.49 6.31 1.11
C ARG A 106 0.00 6.56 0.93
N THR A 107 -0.67 7.05 1.98
CA THR A 107 -2.09 7.39 1.90
C THR A 107 -2.31 8.58 0.96
N LYS A 108 -1.47 9.61 1.06
CA LYS A 108 -1.46 10.74 0.13
C LYS A 108 -1.16 10.30 -1.30
N TRP A 109 -0.11 9.49 -1.50
CA TRP A 109 0.28 8.98 -2.81
C TRP A 109 -0.86 8.22 -3.50
N ARG A 110 -1.46 7.22 -2.84
CA ARG A 110 -2.60 6.48 -3.40
C ARG A 110 -3.81 7.36 -3.72
N ARG A 111 -4.03 8.40 -2.91
CA ARG A 111 -5.10 9.38 -3.17
C ARG A 111 -4.80 10.20 -4.42
N GLN A 112 -3.56 10.66 -4.59
CA GLN A 112 -3.14 11.40 -5.78
C GLN A 112 -3.28 10.55 -7.05
N GLU A 113 -2.84 9.28 -7.04
CA GLU A 113 -3.00 8.37 -8.18
C GLU A 113 -4.47 8.10 -8.53
N ALA A 114 -5.35 8.02 -7.53
CA ALA A 114 -6.77 7.83 -7.76
C ALA A 114 -7.41 9.09 -8.36
N GLU A 115 -7.07 10.27 -7.85
CA GLU A 115 -7.55 11.56 -8.35
C GLU A 115 -7.08 11.82 -9.79
N GLU A 116 -5.83 11.48 -10.11
CA GLU A 116 -5.28 11.58 -11.47
C GLU A 116 -6.04 10.67 -12.45
N ARG A 117 -6.27 9.41 -12.09
CA ARG A 117 -7.06 8.47 -12.91
C ARG A 117 -8.51 8.94 -13.09
N GLU A 118 -9.13 9.52 -12.07
CA GLU A 118 -10.48 10.08 -12.17
C GLU A 118 -10.53 11.31 -13.11
N TYR A 119 -9.48 12.15 -13.09
CA TYR A 119 -9.34 13.28 -13.98
C TYR A 119 -9.21 12.82 -15.45
N GLU A 120 -8.34 11.86 -15.73
CA GLU A 120 -8.17 11.27 -17.06
C GLU A 120 -9.49 10.68 -17.58
N ASN A 121 -10.18 9.88 -16.76
CA ASN A 121 -11.46 9.29 -17.11
C ASN A 121 -12.54 10.34 -17.42
N ARG A 122 -12.50 11.50 -16.74
CA ARG A 122 -13.41 12.62 -17.01
C ARG A 122 -13.09 13.27 -18.35
N ASN A 123 -11.81 13.50 -18.64
CA ASN A 123 -11.39 14.09 -19.91
C ASN A 123 -11.73 13.19 -21.10
N ILE A 124 -11.54 11.87 -20.98
CA ILE A 124 -11.90 10.90 -22.02
C ILE A 124 -13.41 10.91 -22.28
N LYS A 125 -14.24 10.94 -21.23
CA LYS A 125 -15.71 11.03 -21.37
C LYS A 125 -16.13 12.30 -22.08
N ASN A 126 -15.54 13.44 -21.72
CA ASN A 126 -15.85 14.73 -22.35
C ASN A 126 -15.46 14.74 -23.84
N LEU A 127 -14.30 14.17 -24.19
CA LEU A 127 -13.87 14.07 -25.58
C LEU A 127 -14.75 13.13 -26.40
N SER A 128 -15.16 12.00 -25.82
CA SER A 128 -16.09 11.05 -26.44
C SER A 128 -17.47 11.67 -26.69
N GLN A 129 -17.99 12.47 -25.74
CA GLN A 129 -19.29 13.14 -25.90
C GLN A 129 -19.25 14.23 -26.97
N ASN A 130 -18.17 15.00 -27.04
CA ASN A 130 -17.98 16.01 -28.08
C ASN A 130 -17.85 15.39 -29.48
N ALA A 131 -17.14 14.27 -29.62
CA ALA A 131 -17.00 13.60 -30.91
C ALA A 131 -18.34 13.06 -31.46
N SER A 132 -19.25 12.63 -30.58
CA SER A 132 -20.60 12.19 -30.96
C SER A 132 -21.57 13.32 -31.33
N LEU A 133 -21.19 14.59 -31.16
CA LEU A 133 -22.00 15.75 -31.62
C LEU A 133 -21.69 16.14 -33.08
N PHE A 134 -20.69 15.52 -33.71
CA PHE A 134 -20.23 15.85 -35.07
C PHE A 134 -20.52 14.76 -36.13
N ASN A 135 -21.26 13.71 -35.77
CA ASN A 135 -21.82 12.70 -36.70
C ASN A 135 -23.34 12.78 -36.68
#